data_AF-A0A913ZKE7-F1
#
_entry.id   AF-A0A913ZKE7-F1
#
_cell.length_a   1.000
_cell.length_b   1.000
_cell.length_c   1.000
_cell.angle_alpha   90.00
_cell.angle_beta   90.00
_cell.angle_gamma   90.00
#
_symmetry.space_group_name_H-M   'P 1'
#
loop_
_entity.id
_entity.type
_entity.pdbx_description
1 polymer ?
#
loop_
_entity_poly.entity_id
_entity_poly.type
_entity_poly.pdbx_seq_one_letter_code
_entity_poly.pdbx_strand_id
1 'polypeptide(L)'
;MAEAIENIQTAILSPPAAKRPRLASESDSDNTSASKAIDELLKESVLDSENTGQDDQLLNNFEQLYTEDAPTAAAVNEKLAKVIDKMVRNKLPEDKAAEKLKALQRPTNVKNLECTRVNPEVWSSLKPKTRSQDIKLQKVQQALMKGVVPIVGVINSLMTRLNGSAAGTDNLDVKGEITKLLDAIAVIGHANHELNMRRRELIKPDLNKQFSGLCSSHVPVTGLLFGDNLPQQCKDIQQTNKIGQKVGFSTGSRGTDNKGSLHRGNLASAGRRRGSYLNYQRYSKHQGSRWNHKPQPSAGAKK
;
A
#
# COMPACT_ATOMS: atom_id res chain seq x y z
N MET A 1 -2.46 -1.96 -40.51
CA MET A 1 -3.12 -1.95 -39.19
C MET A 1 -4.25 -0.92 -39.16
N ALA A 2 -5.25 -1.09 -40.04
CA ALA A 2 -6.47 -0.28 -40.06
C ALA A 2 -7.68 -1.13 -40.52
N GLU A 3 -7.45 -2.21 -41.28
CA GLU A 3 -8.52 -3.08 -41.79
C GLU A 3 -9.03 -4.16 -40.81
N ALA A 4 -8.42 -4.29 -39.62
CA ALA A 4 -8.84 -5.30 -38.64
C ALA A 4 -9.90 -4.80 -37.64
N ILE A 5 -10.25 -3.51 -37.66
CA ILE A 5 -11.19 -2.91 -36.70
C ILE A 5 -12.61 -2.76 -37.29
N GLU A 6 -12.77 -2.76 -38.61
CA GLU A 6 -14.08 -2.55 -39.24
C GLU A 6 -14.99 -3.79 -39.25
N ASN A 7 -14.41 -5.00 -39.10
CA ASN A 7 -15.16 -6.26 -39.13
C ASN A 7 -15.83 -6.65 -37.80
N ILE A 8 -15.64 -5.88 -36.71
CA ILE A 8 -16.26 -6.17 -35.41
C ILE A 8 -17.52 -5.32 -35.18
N GLN A 9 -17.70 -4.21 -35.92
CA GLN A 9 -18.83 -3.29 -35.70
C GLN A 9 -20.08 -3.58 -36.55
N THR A 10 -20.02 -4.50 -37.51
CA THR A 10 -21.17 -4.85 -38.37
C THR A 10 -21.97 -6.06 -37.90
N ALA A 11 -21.53 -6.76 -36.84
CA ALA A 11 -22.18 -7.98 -36.35
C ALA A 11 -23.25 -7.75 -35.24
N ILE A 12 -23.44 -6.52 -34.76
CA ILE A 12 -24.33 -6.24 -33.60
C ILE A 12 -25.71 -5.68 -33.99
N LEU A 13 -25.98 -5.38 -35.27
CA LEU A 13 -27.25 -4.80 -35.71
C LEU A 13 -27.88 -5.55 -36.89
N SER A 14 -28.36 -6.79 -36.68
CA SER A 14 -29.57 -7.27 -37.36
C SER A 14 -30.10 -8.60 -36.79
N PRO A 15 -31.43 -8.72 -36.57
CA PRO A 15 -32.08 -9.93 -36.06
C PRO A 15 -32.41 -10.93 -37.18
N PRO A 16 -32.39 -12.27 -36.95
CA PRO A 16 -32.84 -13.22 -37.96
C PRO A 16 -34.35 -13.52 -37.84
N ALA A 17 -35.07 -13.01 -38.83
CA ALA A 17 -36.12 -13.61 -39.66
C ALA A 17 -37.00 -14.78 -39.15
N ALA A 18 -38.32 -14.65 -39.31
CA ALA A 18 -39.17 -15.71 -39.89
C ALA A 18 -40.52 -15.18 -40.39
N LYS A 19 -40.73 -15.20 -41.72
CA LYS A 19 -42.06 -15.27 -42.35
C LYS A 19 -42.32 -16.72 -42.73
N ARG A 20 -43.46 -17.30 -42.32
CA ARG A 20 -44.17 -18.37 -43.08
C ARG A 20 -45.69 -18.28 -42.84
N PRO A 21 -46.51 -18.79 -43.79
CA PRO A 21 -47.80 -18.20 -44.14
C PRO A 21 -49.01 -18.84 -43.44
N ARG A 22 -50.12 -18.10 -43.55
CA ARG A 22 -51.49 -18.38 -43.07
C ARG A 22 -52.19 -19.43 -43.93
N LEU A 23 -52.83 -20.42 -43.32
CA LEU A 23 -54.00 -21.12 -43.87
C LEU A 23 -55.01 -21.39 -42.75
N ALA A 24 -56.27 -21.22 -43.10
CA ALA A 24 -57.43 -21.16 -42.22
C ALA A 24 -58.07 -22.54 -41.96
N SER A 25 -58.81 -22.58 -40.84
CA SER A 25 -60.04 -23.33 -40.48
C SER A 25 -60.58 -24.40 -41.47
N GLU A 26 -61.15 -25.54 -41.06
CA GLU A 26 -62.31 -25.73 -40.17
C GLU A 26 -62.42 -27.19 -39.64
N SER A 27 -63.10 -27.36 -38.48
CA SER A 27 -63.98 -28.47 -37.96
C SER A 27 -63.70 -29.94 -38.33
N ASP A 28 -63.88 -30.97 -37.49
CA ASP A 28 -64.70 -31.17 -36.29
C ASP A 28 -64.29 -32.51 -35.60
N SER A 29 -64.75 -32.71 -34.36
CA SER A 29 -64.83 -33.96 -33.57
C SER A 29 -63.56 -34.78 -33.30
N ASP A 30 -63.08 -34.80 -32.05
CA ASP A 30 -63.38 -35.92 -31.15
C ASP A 30 -62.79 -35.75 -29.74
N ASN A 31 -63.68 -35.92 -28.77
CA ASN A 31 -63.50 -35.84 -27.34
C ASN A 31 -62.75 -37.08 -26.80
N THR A 32 -61.42 -37.17 -26.97
CA THR A 32 -60.59 -38.16 -26.23
C THR A 32 -59.07 -37.85 -26.16
N SER A 33 -58.65 -36.59 -26.28
CA SER A 33 -57.20 -36.23 -26.30
C SER A 33 -56.73 -35.27 -25.20
N ALA A 34 -57.64 -34.68 -24.42
CA ALA A 34 -57.26 -33.71 -23.38
C ALA A 34 -56.47 -34.33 -22.22
N SER A 35 -56.69 -35.61 -21.89
CA SER A 35 -55.96 -36.28 -20.80
C SER A 35 -54.55 -36.71 -21.20
N LYS A 36 -54.30 -37.00 -22.49
CA LYS A 36 -52.95 -37.36 -22.96
C LYS A 36 -52.05 -36.12 -23.12
N ALA A 37 -52.61 -34.98 -23.49
CA ALA A 37 -51.87 -33.72 -23.57
C ALA A 37 -51.45 -33.17 -22.20
N ILE A 38 -52.26 -33.40 -21.15
CA ILE A 38 -51.91 -33.00 -19.77
C ILE A 38 -50.82 -33.92 -19.21
N ASP A 39 -50.88 -35.22 -19.48
CA ASP A 39 -49.83 -36.17 -19.05
C ASP A 39 -48.50 -35.98 -19.80
N GLU A 40 -48.53 -35.46 -21.02
CA GLU A 40 -47.32 -35.14 -21.80
C GLU A 40 -46.68 -33.80 -21.35
N LEU A 41 -47.49 -32.79 -20.98
CA LEU A 41 -47.02 -31.56 -20.32
C LEU A 41 -46.47 -31.80 -18.90
N LEU A 42 -47.04 -32.77 -18.16
CA LEU A 42 -46.51 -33.17 -16.85
C LEU A 42 -45.20 -33.97 -16.99
N LYS A 43 -45.03 -34.77 -18.04
CA LYS A 43 -43.76 -35.48 -18.32
C LYS A 43 -42.63 -34.55 -18.74
N GLU A 44 -42.94 -33.45 -19.41
CA GLU A 44 -41.93 -32.44 -19.74
C GLU A 44 -41.54 -31.61 -18.50
N SER A 45 -42.39 -31.53 -17.47
CA SER A 45 -42.09 -30.88 -16.19
C SER A 45 -41.35 -31.74 -15.15
N VAL A 46 -41.02 -33.01 -15.45
CA VAL A 46 -40.37 -33.95 -14.52
C VAL A 46 -38.99 -34.41 -15.00
N LEU A 47 -38.38 -33.73 -15.97
CA LEU A 47 -36.97 -33.94 -16.33
C LEU A 47 -35.99 -32.88 -15.79
N ASP A 48 -36.41 -32.03 -14.85
CA ASP A 48 -35.51 -31.07 -14.19
C ASP A 48 -34.99 -31.56 -12.84
N SER A 49 -34.38 -32.76 -12.83
CA SER A 49 -33.60 -33.23 -11.68
C SER A 49 -32.23 -33.79 -12.07
N GLU A 50 -31.62 -33.28 -13.14
CA GLU A 50 -30.18 -33.43 -13.39
C GLU A 50 -29.49 -32.10 -13.81
N ASN A 51 -30.07 -30.93 -13.47
CA ASN A 51 -29.40 -29.64 -13.66
C ASN A 51 -28.78 -29.03 -12.38
N THR A 52 -28.94 -29.68 -11.23
CA THR A 52 -28.36 -29.22 -9.95
C THR A 52 -26.84 -29.06 -10.06
N GLY A 53 -26.16 -29.88 -10.86
CA GLY A 53 -24.72 -29.74 -11.09
C GLY A 53 -24.29 -28.48 -11.87
N GLN A 54 -25.13 -27.94 -12.76
CA GLN A 54 -24.82 -26.72 -13.51
C GLN A 54 -25.26 -25.46 -12.76
N ASP A 55 -26.40 -25.51 -12.08
CA ASP A 55 -26.88 -24.40 -11.25
C ASP A 55 -25.98 -24.21 -10.02
N ASP A 56 -25.54 -25.30 -9.37
CA ASP A 56 -24.55 -25.23 -8.29
C ASP A 56 -23.18 -24.75 -8.81
N GLN A 57 -22.78 -25.10 -10.03
CA GLN A 57 -21.56 -24.54 -10.65
C GLN A 57 -21.69 -23.03 -10.92
N LEU A 58 -22.86 -22.56 -11.38
CA LEU A 58 -23.12 -21.15 -11.64
C LEU A 58 -23.13 -20.35 -10.32
N LEU A 59 -23.76 -20.88 -9.28
CA LEU A 59 -23.77 -20.28 -7.95
C LEU A 59 -22.38 -20.31 -7.29
N ASN A 60 -21.62 -21.41 -7.41
CA ASN A 60 -20.23 -21.49 -6.92
C ASN A 60 -19.29 -20.52 -7.66
N ASN A 61 -19.48 -20.34 -8.98
CA ASN A 61 -18.73 -19.34 -9.75
C ASN A 61 -19.07 -17.92 -9.28
N PHE A 62 -20.33 -17.64 -8.96
CA PHE A 62 -20.73 -16.35 -8.38
C PHE A 62 -20.21 -16.17 -6.95
N GLU A 63 -20.21 -17.21 -6.10
CA GLU A 63 -19.59 -17.16 -4.77
C GLU A 63 -18.08 -16.90 -4.87
N GLN A 64 -17.36 -17.53 -5.80
CA GLN A 64 -15.94 -17.25 -6.05
C GLN A 64 -15.65 -15.78 -6.43
N LEU A 65 -16.63 -15.05 -6.99
CA LEU A 65 -16.48 -13.60 -7.23
C LEU A 65 -16.46 -12.78 -5.93
N TYR A 66 -17.00 -13.32 -4.84
CA TYR A 66 -17.07 -12.69 -3.52
C TYR A 66 -16.14 -13.31 -2.48
N THR A 67 -15.52 -14.46 -2.79
CA THR A 67 -14.42 -15.00 -1.99
C THR A 67 -13.15 -14.22 -2.31
N GLU A 68 -12.77 -13.26 -1.47
CA GLU A 68 -11.52 -12.47 -1.58
C GLU A 68 -10.24 -13.31 -1.37
N ASP A 69 -10.32 -14.64 -1.46
CA ASP A 69 -9.16 -15.50 -1.33
C ASP A 69 -8.37 -15.45 -2.64
N ALA A 70 -7.18 -14.86 -2.55
CA ALA A 70 -6.26 -14.80 -3.68
C ALA A 70 -6.04 -16.20 -4.27
N PRO A 71 -6.02 -16.34 -5.61
CA PRO A 71 -5.84 -17.65 -6.24
C PRO A 71 -4.55 -18.30 -5.77
N THR A 72 -4.64 -19.57 -5.33
CA THR A 72 -3.50 -20.35 -4.84
C THR A 72 -2.94 -21.25 -5.94
N ALA A 73 -1.61 -21.34 -6.04
CA ALA A 73 -0.92 -22.17 -7.03
C ALA A 73 -0.82 -23.66 -6.60
N ALA A 74 -0.30 -24.51 -7.49
CA ALA A 74 -0.06 -25.93 -7.20
C ALA A 74 0.86 -26.13 -5.98
N ALA A 75 0.64 -27.23 -5.25
CA ALA A 75 1.39 -27.56 -4.05
C ALA A 75 2.89 -27.73 -4.35
N VAL A 76 3.73 -27.13 -3.50
CA VAL A 76 5.18 -27.36 -3.49
C VAL A 76 5.53 -28.51 -2.57
N ASN A 77 6.79 -28.95 -2.57
CA ASN A 77 7.29 -29.97 -1.66
C ASN A 77 6.93 -29.66 -0.19
N GLU A 78 6.35 -30.63 0.53
CA GLU A 78 5.86 -30.42 1.90
C GLU A 78 6.94 -29.93 2.88
N LYS A 79 8.17 -30.44 2.76
CA LYS A 79 9.28 -30.01 3.63
C LYS A 79 9.65 -28.57 3.30
N LEU A 80 9.67 -28.19 2.02
CA LEU A 80 9.88 -26.81 1.60
C LEU A 80 8.79 -25.89 2.15
N ALA A 81 7.52 -26.26 1.99
CA ALA A 81 6.39 -25.49 2.52
C ALA A 81 6.53 -25.23 4.02
N LYS A 82 6.76 -26.27 4.82
CA LYS A 82 6.96 -26.18 6.27
C LYS A 82 8.13 -25.27 6.65
N VAL A 83 9.22 -25.33 5.89
CA VAL A 83 10.39 -24.46 6.11
C VAL A 83 10.06 -23.00 5.79
N ILE A 84 9.42 -22.73 4.66
CA ILE A 84 9.04 -21.36 4.24
C ILE A 84 8.03 -20.75 5.22
N ASP A 85 7.01 -21.50 5.64
CA ASP A 85 6.04 -21.05 6.64
C ASP A 85 6.72 -20.63 7.94
N LYS A 86 7.69 -21.44 8.40
CA LYS A 86 8.48 -21.12 9.58
C LYS A 86 9.36 -19.89 9.36
N MET A 87 9.98 -19.76 8.19
CA MET A 87 10.88 -18.64 7.88
C MET A 87 10.17 -17.30 7.79
N VAL A 88 8.95 -17.26 7.22
CA VAL A 88 8.21 -16.01 7.02
C VAL A 88 7.57 -15.53 8.33
N ARG A 89 7.14 -16.44 9.21
CA ARG A 89 6.49 -16.07 10.48
C ARG A 89 7.47 -15.74 11.60
N ASN A 90 8.66 -16.33 11.59
CA ASN A 90 9.60 -16.20 12.71
C ASN A 90 10.71 -15.20 12.42
N LYS A 91 11.00 -14.33 13.39
CA LYS A 91 12.16 -13.44 13.34
C LYS A 91 13.45 -14.26 13.41
N LEU A 92 14.39 -14.02 12.49
CA LEU A 92 15.74 -14.56 12.66
C LEU A 92 16.40 -14.00 13.93
N PRO A 93 17.17 -14.81 14.68
CA PRO A 93 18.04 -14.31 15.74
C PRO A 93 18.96 -13.21 15.22
N GLU A 94 19.18 -12.17 16.02
CA GLU A 94 19.84 -10.93 15.57
C GLU A 94 21.26 -11.18 15.05
N ASP A 95 22.04 -12.03 15.73
CA ASP A 95 23.39 -12.40 15.33
C ASP A 95 23.41 -13.11 13.96
N LYS A 96 22.49 -14.06 13.76
CA LYS A 96 22.36 -14.80 12.49
C LYS A 96 21.87 -13.91 11.36
N ALA A 97 20.99 -12.96 11.65
CA ALA A 97 20.52 -11.98 10.69
C ALA A 97 21.67 -11.05 10.25
N ALA A 98 22.47 -10.56 11.21
CA ALA A 98 23.63 -9.73 10.93
C ALA A 98 24.68 -10.46 10.09
N GLU A 99 24.96 -11.72 10.40
CA GLU A 99 25.87 -12.58 9.63
C GLU A 99 25.39 -12.75 8.19
N LYS A 100 24.12 -13.13 7.98
CA LYS A 100 23.54 -13.27 6.63
C LYS A 100 23.60 -11.95 5.86
N LEU A 101 23.22 -10.84 6.48
CA LEU A 101 23.27 -9.54 5.82
C LEU A 101 24.71 -9.13 5.46
N LYS A 102 25.71 -9.51 6.26
CA LYS A 102 27.13 -9.22 5.97
C LYS A 102 27.65 -10.06 4.80
N ALA A 103 27.24 -11.32 4.72
CA ALA A 103 27.63 -12.24 3.64
C ALA A 103 27.04 -11.83 2.27
N LEU A 104 25.86 -11.20 2.26
CA LEU A 104 25.20 -10.71 1.05
C LEU A 104 25.87 -9.42 0.54
N GLN A 105 26.95 -9.60 -0.22
CA GLN A 105 27.69 -8.52 -0.85
C GLN A 105 27.10 -8.14 -2.21
N ARG A 106 26.91 -6.84 -2.42
CA ARG A 106 26.36 -6.28 -3.67
C ARG A 106 27.36 -6.46 -4.82
N PRO A 107 26.92 -6.94 -6.01
CA PRO A 107 27.74 -6.94 -7.22
C PRO A 107 28.15 -5.52 -7.65
N THR A 108 29.38 -5.34 -8.12
CA THR A 108 29.96 -4.02 -8.42
C THR A 108 29.23 -3.26 -9.55
N ASN A 109 28.65 -3.98 -10.49
CA ASN A 109 27.90 -3.44 -11.62
C ASN A 109 26.46 -3.02 -11.26
N VAL A 110 25.90 -3.47 -10.14
CA VAL A 110 24.52 -3.17 -9.74
C VAL A 110 24.49 -2.11 -8.63
N LYS A 111 24.69 -0.85 -9.02
CA LYS A 111 24.82 0.28 -8.07
C LYS A 111 23.56 0.55 -7.25
N ASN A 112 22.37 0.28 -7.79
CA ASN A 112 21.11 0.65 -7.16
C ASN A 112 20.59 -0.36 -6.12
N LEU A 113 21.29 -1.49 -5.89
CA LEU A 113 20.98 -2.44 -4.81
C LEU A 113 21.49 -1.92 -3.45
N GLU A 114 21.11 -0.71 -3.09
CA GLU A 114 21.46 -0.07 -1.83
C GLU A 114 20.26 0.69 -1.26
N CYS A 115 20.30 0.95 0.05
CA CYS A 115 19.27 1.73 0.71
C CYS A 115 19.28 3.17 0.18
N THR A 116 18.12 3.66 -0.25
CA THR A 116 17.94 5.06 -0.59
C THR A 116 18.20 5.93 0.65
N ARG A 117 19.06 6.93 0.52
CA ARG A 117 19.40 7.85 1.62
C ARG A 117 18.52 9.08 1.58
N VAL A 118 18.22 9.66 2.74
CA VAL A 118 17.59 10.99 2.79
C VAL A 118 18.65 12.03 2.40
N ASN A 119 18.26 13.00 1.59
CA ASN A 119 19.11 14.13 1.21
C ASN A 119 19.67 14.83 2.46
N PRO A 120 20.98 15.15 2.54
CA PRO A 120 21.59 15.75 3.73
C PRO A 120 20.90 17.03 4.20
N GLU A 121 20.46 17.87 3.27
CA GLU A 121 19.76 19.13 3.56
C GLU A 121 18.45 18.86 4.29
N VAL A 122 17.66 17.89 3.80
CA VAL A 122 16.42 17.46 4.45
C VAL A 122 16.74 16.79 5.78
N TRP A 123 17.69 15.86 5.81
CA TRP A 123 18.05 15.06 6.98
C TRP A 123 18.39 15.93 8.21
N SER A 124 19.20 16.97 8.00
CA SER A 124 19.61 17.92 9.04
C SER A 124 18.44 18.72 9.63
N SER A 125 17.35 18.90 8.87
CA SER A 125 16.15 19.63 9.30
C SER A 125 15.10 18.76 10.02
N LEU A 126 15.19 17.43 9.91
CA LEU A 126 14.20 16.51 10.50
C LEU A 126 14.24 16.50 12.03
N LYS A 127 13.08 16.28 12.66
CA LYS A 127 12.99 16.07 14.11
C LYS A 127 13.61 14.72 14.50
N PRO A 128 14.15 14.57 15.73
CA PRO A 128 14.75 13.31 16.18
C PRO A 128 13.83 12.09 16.06
N LYS A 129 12.52 12.27 16.35
CA LYS A 129 11.51 11.21 16.23
C LYS A 129 11.41 10.70 14.78
N THR A 130 11.29 11.61 13.83
CA THR A 130 11.18 11.31 12.39
C THR A 130 12.45 10.65 11.88
N ARG A 131 13.64 11.14 12.26
CA ARG A 131 14.92 10.48 11.94
C ARG A 131 14.99 9.05 12.46
N SER A 132 14.57 8.83 13.71
CA SER A 132 14.57 7.49 14.31
C SER A 132 13.62 6.53 13.57
N GLN A 133 12.44 7.00 13.19
CA GLN A 133 11.49 6.22 12.39
C GLN A 133 12.05 5.92 10.99
N ASP A 134 12.64 6.91 10.33
CA ASP A 134 13.23 6.72 9.00
C ASP A 134 14.41 5.74 9.03
N ILE A 135 15.28 5.78 10.05
CA ILE A 135 16.36 4.79 10.22
C ILE A 135 15.81 3.36 10.32
N LYS A 136 14.69 3.17 11.02
CA LYS A 136 14.05 1.84 11.11
C LYS A 136 13.56 1.37 9.73
N LEU A 137 12.97 2.26 8.94
CA LEU A 137 12.54 1.95 7.58
C LEU A 137 13.72 1.71 6.64
N GLN A 138 14.82 2.47 6.78
CA GLN A 138 16.06 2.22 6.05
C GLN A 138 16.64 0.83 6.35
N LYS A 139 16.57 0.35 7.60
CA LYS A 139 17.00 -1.01 7.95
C LYS A 139 16.15 -2.08 7.26
N VAL A 140 14.83 -1.87 7.18
CA VAL A 140 13.92 -2.77 6.42
C VAL A 140 14.28 -2.76 4.94
N GLN A 141 14.45 -1.57 4.36
CA GLN A 141 14.86 -1.40 2.97
C GLN A 141 16.19 -2.08 2.68
N GLN A 142 17.19 -1.91 3.55
CA GLN A 142 18.51 -2.52 3.41
C GLN A 142 18.41 -4.05 3.40
N ALA A 143 17.59 -4.64 4.28
CA ALA A 143 17.37 -6.08 4.30
C ALA A 143 16.70 -6.57 3.00
N LEU A 144 15.69 -5.83 2.51
CA LEU A 144 15.01 -6.13 1.25
C LEU A 144 15.98 -6.09 0.06
N MET A 145 16.76 -5.02 -0.08
CA MET A 145 17.72 -4.86 -1.19
C MET A 145 18.84 -5.90 -1.12
N LYS A 146 19.31 -6.28 0.08
CA LYS A 146 20.26 -7.37 0.24
C LYS A 146 19.66 -8.74 -0.09
N GLY A 147 18.38 -8.94 0.18
CA GLY A 147 17.66 -10.16 -0.22
C GLY A 147 17.58 -10.37 -1.73
N VAL A 148 17.69 -9.31 -2.53
CA VAL A 148 17.73 -9.39 -4.01
C VAL A 148 19.08 -9.89 -4.54
N VAL A 149 20.19 -9.61 -3.83
CA VAL A 149 21.55 -10.02 -4.22
C VAL A 149 21.66 -11.51 -4.59
N PRO A 150 21.20 -12.48 -3.77
CA PRO A 150 21.29 -13.89 -4.13
C PRO A 150 20.44 -14.24 -5.35
N ILE A 151 19.28 -13.59 -5.54
CA ILE A 151 18.43 -13.79 -6.73
C ILE A 151 19.19 -13.39 -7.99
N VAL A 152 19.87 -12.24 -7.98
CA VAL A 152 20.74 -11.78 -9.08
C VAL A 152 21.87 -12.77 -9.34
N GLY A 153 22.48 -13.33 -8.29
CA GLY A 153 23.50 -14.36 -8.41
C GLY A 153 23.01 -15.64 -9.10
N VAL A 154 21.79 -16.09 -8.77
CA VAL A 154 21.14 -17.24 -9.42
C VAL A 154 20.87 -16.93 -10.89
N ILE A 155 20.29 -15.76 -11.21
CA ILE A 155 20.04 -15.34 -12.60
C ILE A 155 21.34 -15.34 -13.41
N ASN A 156 22.42 -14.75 -12.89
CA ASN A 156 23.71 -14.72 -13.59
C ASN A 156 24.27 -16.13 -13.86
N SER A 157 24.12 -17.02 -12.88
CA SER A 157 24.54 -18.43 -13.02
C SER A 157 23.74 -19.17 -14.09
N LEU A 158 22.41 -18.96 -14.13
CA LEU A 158 21.54 -19.53 -15.17
C LEU A 158 21.85 -18.95 -16.56
N MET A 159 22.13 -17.65 -16.65
CA MET A 159 22.47 -16.99 -17.91
C MET A 159 23.81 -17.45 -18.46
N THR A 160 24.80 -17.70 -17.59
CA THR A 160 26.09 -18.28 -18.01
C THR A 160 25.92 -19.70 -18.55
N ARG A 161 25.04 -20.51 -17.94
CA ARG A 161 24.70 -21.85 -18.45
C ARG A 161 24.03 -21.77 -19.82
N LEU A 162 23.07 -20.87 -20.00
CA LEU A 162 22.42 -20.63 -21.29
C LEU A 162 23.42 -20.28 -22.40
N ASN A 163 24.37 -19.38 -22.10
CA ASN A 163 25.35 -18.92 -23.07
C ASN A 163 26.44 -19.96 -23.37
N GLY A 164 26.69 -20.91 -22.45
CA GLY A 164 27.63 -22.01 -22.62
C GLY A 164 27.06 -23.25 -23.31
N SER A 165 25.73 -23.34 -23.48
CA SER A 165 25.07 -24.44 -24.16
C SER A 165 25.27 -24.38 -25.67
N ALA A 166 25.45 -25.54 -26.32
CA ALA A 166 25.61 -25.63 -27.77
C ALA A 166 24.40 -25.05 -28.52
N ALA A 167 24.65 -24.32 -29.61
CA ALA A 167 23.62 -23.74 -30.46
C ALA A 167 22.67 -24.85 -30.96
N GLY A 168 21.40 -24.79 -30.56
CA GLY A 168 20.36 -25.77 -30.92
C GLY A 168 19.76 -26.55 -29.74
N THR A 169 20.28 -26.39 -28.52
CA THR A 169 19.60 -26.92 -27.32
C THR A 169 18.39 -26.05 -26.96
N ASP A 170 17.22 -26.67 -26.87
CA ASP A 170 16.02 -26.02 -26.37
C ASP A 170 16.16 -25.79 -24.87
N ASN A 171 16.47 -24.55 -24.49
CA ASN A 171 16.64 -24.14 -23.10
C ASN A 171 15.44 -23.29 -22.61
N LEU A 172 14.24 -23.53 -23.16
CA LEU A 172 13.01 -22.83 -22.77
C LEU A 172 12.79 -22.86 -21.25
N ASP A 173 13.06 -23.98 -20.58
CA ASP A 173 12.91 -24.12 -19.13
C ASP A 173 13.80 -23.14 -18.36
N VAL A 174 15.06 -23.00 -18.74
CA VAL A 174 16.01 -22.09 -18.07
C VAL A 174 15.62 -20.63 -18.29
N LYS A 175 15.14 -20.29 -19.49
CA LYS A 175 14.61 -18.94 -19.77
C LYS A 175 13.36 -18.66 -18.94
N GLY A 176 12.48 -19.64 -18.77
CA GLY A 176 11.30 -19.56 -17.90
C GLY A 176 11.69 -19.28 -16.44
N GLU A 177 12.67 -20.00 -15.89
CA GLU A 177 13.16 -19.77 -14.53
C GLU A 177 13.82 -18.40 -14.35
N ILE A 178 14.61 -17.93 -15.34
CA ILE A 178 15.15 -16.56 -15.32
C ILE A 178 14.02 -15.53 -15.28
N THR A 179 12.98 -15.72 -16.08
CA THR A 179 11.83 -14.81 -16.13
C THR A 179 11.13 -14.73 -14.78
N LYS A 180 10.82 -15.87 -14.14
CA LYS A 180 10.22 -15.91 -12.80
C LYS A 180 11.06 -15.17 -11.75
N LEU A 181 12.38 -15.33 -11.80
CA LEU A 181 13.29 -14.64 -10.88
C LEU A 181 13.36 -13.13 -11.16
N LEU A 182 13.31 -12.71 -12.43
CA LEU A 182 13.23 -11.29 -12.80
C LEU A 182 11.89 -10.68 -12.37
N ASP A 183 10.78 -11.39 -12.51
CA ASP A 183 9.46 -10.97 -12.03
C ASP A 183 9.46 -10.79 -10.50
N ALA A 184 10.10 -11.70 -9.76
CA ALA A 184 10.28 -11.54 -8.32
C ALA A 184 11.08 -10.26 -7.97
N ILE A 185 12.14 -9.95 -8.72
CA ILE A 185 12.90 -8.70 -8.55
C ILE A 185 12.03 -7.49 -8.89
N ALA A 186 11.19 -7.55 -9.93
CA ALA A 186 10.29 -6.47 -10.31
C ALA A 186 9.29 -6.15 -9.20
N VAL A 187 8.65 -7.16 -8.61
CA VAL A 187 7.72 -7.01 -7.48
C VAL A 187 8.44 -6.45 -6.24
N ILE A 188 9.63 -6.94 -5.92
CA ILE A 188 10.44 -6.39 -4.82
C ILE A 188 10.83 -4.93 -5.09
N GLY A 189 11.17 -4.60 -6.34
CA GLY A 189 11.47 -3.24 -6.78
C GLY A 189 10.28 -2.29 -6.62
N HIS A 190 9.07 -2.77 -6.94
CA HIS A 190 7.84 -2.03 -6.70
C HIS A 190 7.59 -1.81 -5.20
N ALA A 191 7.71 -2.85 -4.36
CA ALA A 191 7.59 -2.71 -2.91
C ALA A 191 8.62 -1.72 -2.32
N ASN A 192 9.84 -1.69 -2.86
CA ASN A 192 10.86 -0.72 -2.49
C ASN A 192 10.47 0.72 -2.89
N HIS A 193 9.82 0.91 -4.05
CA HIS A 193 9.29 2.21 -4.46
C HIS A 193 8.20 2.69 -3.49
N GLU A 194 7.24 1.84 -3.15
CA GLU A 194 6.17 2.13 -2.18
C GLU A 194 6.76 2.47 -0.79
N LEU A 195 7.78 1.72 -0.35
CA LEU A 195 8.48 2.02 0.90
C LEU A 195 9.14 3.41 0.87
N ASN A 196 9.73 3.81 -0.26
CA ASN A 196 10.28 5.16 -0.42
C ASN A 196 9.17 6.23 -0.38
N MET A 197 8.01 6.00 -1.00
CA MET A 197 6.87 6.92 -0.92
C MET A 197 6.37 7.05 0.52
N ARG A 198 6.22 5.94 1.24
CA ARG A 198 5.83 5.93 2.65
C ARG A 198 6.81 6.71 3.53
N ARG A 199 8.11 6.60 3.25
CA ARG A 199 9.15 7.40 3.94
C ARG A 199 8.97 8.91 3.67
N ARG A 200 8.69 9.31 2.43
CA ARG A 200 8.39 10.71 2.08
C ARG A 200 7.18 11.23 2.84
N GLU A 201 6.10 10.45 2.94
CA GLU A 201 4.91 10.84 3.69
C GLU A 201 5.17 11.06 5.18
N LEU A 202 6.00 10.21 5.80
CA LEU A 202 6.36 10.36 7.21
C LEU A 202 7.28 11.56 7.47
N ILE A 203 8.09 11.91 6.48
CA ILE A 203 8.97 13.09 6.53
C ILE A 203 8.20 14.38 6.27
N LYS A 204 7.16 14.34 5.41
CA LYS A 204 6.40 15.51 4.96
C LYS A 204 5.97 16.49 6.07
N PRO A 205 5.49 16.07 7.26
CA PRO A 205 5.08 16.99 8.33
C PRO A 205 6.23 17.78 8.96
N ASP A 206 7.48 17.33 8.80
CA ASP A 206 8.67 18.03 9.28
C ASP A 206 9.22 19.02 8.26
N LEU A 207 8.78 18.93 6.99
CA LEU A 207 9.14 19.89 5.95
C LEU A 207 8.30 21.16 6.07
N ASN A 208 8.86 22.28 5.59
CA ASN A 208 8.07 23.49 5.42
C ASN A 208 6.96 23.24 4.38
N LYS A 209 5.73 23.68 4.68
CA LYS A 209 4.55 23.51 3.83
C LYS A 209 4.78 23.95 2.38
N GLN A 210 5.58 25.00 2.16
CA GLN A 210 5.89 25.46 0.80
C GLN A 210 6.63 24.43 -0.06
N PHE A 211 7.35 23.49 0.57
CA PHE A 211 8.12 22.43 -0.09
C PHE A 211 7.44 21.05 0.00
N SER A 212 6.19 20.98 0.44
CA SER A 212 5.49 19.69 0.57
C SER A 212 5.34 18.95 -0.76
N GLY A 213 5.41 19.66 -1.89
CA GLY A 213 5.43 19.10 -3.24
C GLY A 213 6.63 18.20 -3.53
N LEU A 214 7.75 18.36 -2.80
CA LEU A 214 8.92 17.48 -2.91
C LEU A 214 8.61 16.03 -2.53
N CYS A 215 7.57 15.81 -1.72
CA CYS A 215 7.13 14.48 -1.31
C CYS A 215 6.20 13.81 -2.33
N SER A 216 5.89 14.46 -3.46
CA SER A 216 5.02 13.89 -4.49
C SER A 216 5.69 12.74 -5.24
N SER A 217 4.89 11.84 -5.81
CA SER A 217 5.36 10.69 -6.61
C SER A 217 6.09 11.11 -7.89
N HIS A 218 5.79 12.29 -8.44
CA HIS A 218 6.43 12.84 -9.65
C HIS A 218 7.91 13.16 -9.46
N VAL A 219 8.37 13.39 -8.22
CA VAL A 219 9.79 13.57 -7.94
C VAL A 219 10.47 12.21 -8.00
N PRO A 220 11.42 11.96 -8.91
CA PRO A 220 12.05 10.65 -9.03
C PRO A 220 12.86 10.33 -7.77
N VAL A 221 12.84 9.06 -7.36
CA VAL A 221 13.72 8.54 -6.31
C VAL A 221 15.01 8.04 -6.99
N THR A 222 16.15 8.54 -6.56
CA THR A 222 17.48 8.10 -7.03
C THR A 222 18.18 7.35 -5.90
N GLY A 223 19.52 7.44 -5.81
CA GLY A 223 20.23 7.12 -4.56
C GLY A 223 19.78 8.01 -3.39
N LEU A 224 19.15 9.15 -3.69
CA LEU A 224 18.59 10.10 -2.73
C LEU A 224 17.06 10.11 -2.78
N LEU A 225 16.43 10.18 -1.59
CA LEU A 225 14.99 10.04 -1.42
C LEU A 225 14.20 11.17 -2.10
N PHE A 226 14.75 12.37 -2.20
CA PHE A 226 14.15 13.52 -2.88
C PHE A 226 14.84 13.84 -4.23
N GLY A 227 15.61 12.89 -4.76
CA GLY A 227 16.36 13.03 -6.00
C GLY A 227 17.65 13.85 -5.84
N ASP A 228 18.43 13.92 -6.92
CA ASP A 228 19.76 14.54 -6.91
C ASP A 228 19.73 16.07 -7.08
N ASN A 229 18.66 16.60 -7.69
CA ASN A 229 18.51 18.01 -8.03
C ASN A 229 17.71 18.80 -7.00
N LEU A 230 17.74 18.40 -5.73
CA LEU A 230 16.97 19.03 -4.66
C LEU A 230 17.13 20.56 -4.59
N PRO A 231 18.33 21.16 -4.71
CA PRO A 231 18.47 22.61 -4.69
C PRO A 231 17.73 23.32 -5.84
N GLN A 232 17.74 22.72 -7.03
CA GLN A 232 17.03 23.25 -8.20
C GLN A 232 15.51 23.15 -7.99
N GLN A 233 15.02 21.98 -7.54
CA GLN A 233 13.60 21.78 -7.23
C GLN A 233 13.09 22.79 -6.19
N CYS A 234 13.88 23.08 -5.15
CA CYS A 234 13.55 24.11 -4.16
C CYS A 234 13.46 25.52 -4.77
N LYS A 235 14.38 25.89 -5.67
CA LYS A 235 14.34 27.19 -6.38
C LYS A 235 13.11 27.29 -7.27
N ASP A 236 12.82 26.25 -8.03
CA ASP A 236 11.68 26.19 -8.95
C ASP A 236 10.37 26.33 -8.15
N ILE A 237 10.22 25.60 -7.05
CA ILE A 237 9.06 25.71 -6.15
C ILE A 237 8.89 27.15 -5.63
N GLN A 238 9.98 27.81 -5.22
CA GLN A 238 9.91 29.20 -4.78
C GLN A 238 9.48 30.16 -5.90
N GLN A 239 9.97 29.96 -7.13
CA GLN A 239 9.58 30.75 -8.29
C GLN A 239 8.11 30.51 -8.66
N THR A 240 7.67 29.26 -8.70
CA THR A 240 6.27 28.90 -8.94
C THR A 240 5.35 29.50 -7.89
N ASN A 241 5.72 29.44 -6.60
CA ASN A 241 4.92 30.05 -5.53
C ASN A 241 4.85 31.58 -5.66
N LYS A 242 5.94 32.25 -6.06
CA LYS A 242 5.93 33.69 -6.34
C LYS A 242 5.03 34.05 -7.52
N ILE A 243 5.03 33.24 -8.58
CA ILE A 243 4.12 33.41 -9.73
C ILE A 243 2.69 33.18 -9.26
N GLY A 244 2.42 32.09 -8.55
CA GLY A 244 1.11 31.75 -7.99
C GLY A 244 0.52 32.84 -7.11
N GLN A 245 1.34 33.54 -6.32
CA GLN A 245 0.91 34.71 -5.55
C GLN A 245 0.59 35.94 -6.41
N LYS A 246 1.21 36.08 -7.59
CA LYS A 246 0.97 37.19 -8.52
C LYS A 246 -0.19 36.93 -9.48
N VAL A 247 -0.42 35.69 -9.87
CA VAL A 247 -1.49 35.28 -10.80
C VAL A 247 -2.74 34.77 -10.09
N GLY A 248 -2.60 34.27 -8.87
CA GLY A 248 -3.73 33.91 -8.03
C GLY A 248 -4.46 35.17 -7.61
N PHE A 249 -5.79 35.18 -7.72
CA PHE A 249 -6.60 36.22 -7.12
C PHE A 249 -6.23 36.31 -5.64
N SER A 250 -5.80 37.48 -5.20
CA SER A 250 -5.75 37.79 -3.79
C SER A 250 -7.14 37.49 -3.24
N THR A 251 -7.31 36.38 -2.51
CA THR A 251 -8.44 36.21 -1.60
C THR A 251 -8.16 37.11 -0.40
N GLY A 252 -8.14 38.41 -0.70
CA GLY A 252 -8.08 39.48 0.27
C GLY A 252 -9.48 39.65 0.86
N SER A 253 -9.49 39.70 2.19
CA SER A 253 -10.53 40.32 3.02
C SER A 253 -11.74 39.45 3.38
N ARG A 254 -11.55 38.55 4.35
CA ARG A 254 -12.44 38.56 5.53
C ARG A 254 -11.79 39.44 6.60
N GLY A 255 -11.82 40.75 6.37
CA GLY A 255 -11.67 41.72 7.44
C GLY A 255 -12.87 41.59 8.37
N THR A 256 -12.75 40.75 9.39
CA THR A 256 -13.34 41.07 10.69
C THR A 256 -12.61 42.31 11.15
N ASP A 257 -13.29 43.45 11.20
CA ASP A 257 -13.05 44.58 12.12
C ASP A 257 -13.69 45.85 11.55
N ASN A 258 -15.01 45.94 11.69
CA ASN A 258 -15.64 47.25 11.91
C ASN A 258 -16.95 47.06 12.68
N LYS A 259 -16.85 46.64 13.95
CA LYS A 259 -17.94 46.90 14.90
C LYS A 259 -17.81 48.34 15.34
N GLY A 260 -18.80 49.13 14.92
CA GLY A 260 -18.91 50.55 15.17
C GLY A 260 -18.62 50.92 16.62
N SER A 261 -17.80 51.95 16.74
CA SER A 261 -17.70 52.83 17.89
C SER A 261 -19.10 53.28 18.33
N LEU A 262 -19.56 52.78 19.47
CA LEU A 262 -20.62 53.42 20.25
C LEU A 262 -20.26 53.34 21.74
N HIS A 263 -19.87 54.50 22.27
CA HIS A 263 -20.18 55.01 23.61
C HIS A 263 -19.66 54.21 24.83
N ARG A 264 -18.45 54.59 25.27
CA ARG A 264 -18.00 54.44 26.66
C ARG A 264 -18.85 55.35 27.56
N GLY A 265 -19.92 54.80 28.12
CA GLY A 265 -20.66 55.39 29.24
C GLY A 265 -20.23 54.76 30.55
N ASN A 266 -19.47 55.50 31.35
CA ASN A 266 -19.29 55.24 32.77
C ASN A 266 -20.66 55.24 33.47
N LEU A 267 -20.99 54.19 34.22
CA LEU A 267 -21.78 54.36 35.42
C LEU A 267 -21.33 53.38 36.50
N ALA A 268 -20.66 53.96 37.50
CA ALA A 268 -20.45 53.35 38.79
C ALA A 268 -21.76 53.34 39.60
N SER A 269 -21.83 52.37 40.51
CA SER A 269 -22.60 52.41 41.77
C SER A 269 -24.07 51.96 41.75
N ALA A 270 -24.29 50.74 42.24
CA ALA A 270 -25.27 50.35 43.26
C ALA A 270 -25.22 48.82 43.36
N GLY A 271 -24.49 48.20 44.28
CA GLY A 271 -24.83 48.23 45.70
C GLY A 271 -25.86 47.14 46.01
N ARG A 272 -25.41 45.97 46.46
CA ARG A 272 -26.02 45.22 47.58
C ARG A 272 -25.15 44.03 47.99
N ARG A 273 -24.62 44.16 49.21
CA ARG A 273 -23.97 43.11 50.00
C ARG A 273 -25.00 42.11 50.53
N ARG A 274 -24.64 40.84 50.57
CA ARG A 274 -24.98 39.84 51.61
C ARG A 274 -23.94 38.73 51.42
N GLY A 275 -22.86 38.58 52.18
CA GLY A 275 -22.75 38.63 53.63
C GLY A 275 -23.13 37.26 54.20
N SER A 276 -22.15 36.38 54.47
CA SER A 276 -22.02 35.67 55.75
C SER A 276 -20.91 34.60 55.73
N TYR A 277 -19.89 34.84 56.56
CA TYR A 277 -19.12 33.92 57.40
C TYR A 277 -19.30 32.41 57.23
N LEU A 278 -18.18 31.69 57.07
CA LEU A 278 -17.66 30.80 58.12
C LEU A 278 -16.19 30.43 57.84
N ASN A 279 -15.37 30.79 58.83
CA ASN A 279 -13.99 30.43 59.03
C ASN A 279 -13.95 29.02 59.68
N TYR A 280 -13.14 28.11 59.17
CA TYR A 280 -12.57 27.03 59.99
C TYR A 280 -11.09 26.88 59.65
N GLN A 281 -10.28 27.35 60.60
CA GLN A 281 -8.85 27.18 60.68
C GLN A 281 -8.48 25.75 61.10
N ARG A 282 -7.40 25.27 60.50
CA ARG A 282 -6.31 24.46 61.08
C ARG A 282 -6.66 23.19 61.85
N TYR A 283 -6.12 22.08 61.33
CA TYR A 283 -5.22 21.24 62.13
C TYR A 283 -4.06 20.74 61.25
N SER A 284 -2.88 21.31 61.47
CA SER A 284 -1.58 20.75 61.03
C SER A 284 -0.84 20.39 62.32
N LYS A 285 -0.50 19.12 62.50
CA LYS A 285 0.41 18.66 63.55
C LYS A 285 1.58 17.91 62.92
N HIS A 286 2.76 18.48 63.12
CA HIS A 286 4.05 17.84 63.03
C HIS A 286 4.21 16.76 64.12
N GLN A 287 4.76 15.60 63.73
CA GLN A 287 5.83 14.84 64.38
C GLN A 287 6.62 14.22 63.21
N GLY A 288 7.94 14.27 63.05
CA GLY A 288 9.05 14.41 63.98
C GLY A 288 9.88 13.12 63.94
N SER A 289 11.15 13.22 63.50
CA SER A 289 12.25 12.21 63.49
C SER A 289 12.47 11.50 62.14
N ARG A 290 13.46 11.85 61.29
CA ARG A 290 14.94 11.88 61.43
C ARG A 290 15.54 10.49 61.66
N TRP A 291 16.12 9.87 60.61
CA TRP A 291 17.44 9.21 60.60
C TRP A 291 17.99 9.12 59.15
N ASN A 292 19.28 9.40 59.06
CA ASN A 292 20.14 9.61 57.89
C ASN A 292 20.97 8.30 57.73
N HIS A 293 21.31 7.75 56.55
CA HIS A 293 22.44 8.15 55.71
C HIS A 293 22.55 7.22 54.48
N LYS A 294 23.02 7.80 53.35
CA LYS A 294 23.52 7.12 52.15
C LYS A 294 24.93 6.54 52.35
N PRO A 295 25.33 5.49 51.61
CA PRO A 295 26.74 5.21 51.34
C PRO A 295 27.18 5.75 49.96
N GLN A 296 28.41 6.25 49.88
CA GLN A 296 29.18 6.41 48.63
C GLN A 296 30.37 5.43 48.62
N PRO A 297 30.90 5.04 47.45
CA PRO A 297 31.87 3.97 47.31
C PRO A 297 33.32 4.50 47.41
N SER A 298 34.21 3.72 48.03
CA SER A 298 35.66 3.94 47.99
C SER A 298 36.36 2.91 47.10
N ALA A 299 37.18 3.44 46.19
CA ALA A 299 38.03 2.73 45.26
C ALA A 299 39.08 1.83 45.94
N GLY A 300 39.44 0.75 45.26
CA GLY A 300 40.54 -0.13 45.65
C GLY A 300 41.93 0.42 45.30
N ALA A 301 42.94 -0.05 46.02
CA ALA A 301 44.32 -0.13 45.58
C ALA A 301 45.14 -1.08 46.49
N LYS A 302 45.80 -2.07 45.86
CA LYS A 302 47.08 -2.74 46.22
C LYS A 302 47.11 -3.49 47.57
N LYS A 303 47.57 -4.74 47.67
CA LYS A 303 48.68 -5.48 47.06
C LYS A 303 48.28 -6.94 46.84
#